data_AF-A0A0B2BS41-F1
#
_entry.id   AF-A0A0B2BS41-F1
#
_cell.length_a   1.000
_cell.length_b   1.000
_cell.length_c   1.000
_cell.angle_alpha   90.00
_cell.angle_beta   90.00
_cell.angle_gamma   90.00
#
_symmetry.space_group_name_H-M   'P 1'
#
loop_
_entity.id
_entity.type
_entity.pdbx_description
1 polymer ?
#
loop_
_entity_poly.entity_id
_entity_poly.type
_entity_poly.pdbx_seq_one_letter_code
_entity_poly.pdbx_strand_id
1 'polypeptide(L)'
;MATVEEPSAGSHRVAAWTVTAVSALVLAFLAGFQVMRESPRDLTIFTGATLLVVVGAVLRRPRVAVPRRLLRLAARRSPLAVGIAVGLVVVAVLVLVLAPRESLAIELVAGAIGLVVLLVAWGARDDLPGALDARAPGRVRPYRRAATAWVVLVAAFGAWQLVAYEPGPTVSDILDPMADAPVGRVVFVVVWLLGLGGFAWHALRGGGSAGRWPR
;
A
#
# COMPACT_ATOMS: atom_id res chain seq x y z
N MET A 1 -30.42 -6.02 29.31
CA MET A 1 -30.16 -5.58 27.92
C MET A 1 -29.25 -4.35 27.99
N ALA A 2 -27.97 -4.48 27.63
CA ALA A 2 -27.07 -3.34 27.60
C ALA A 2 -27.31 -2.55 26.30
N THR A 3 -27.65 -1.28 26.41
CA THR A 3 -27.73 -0.36 25.27
C THR A 3 -26.32 -0.18 24.71
N VAL A 4 -26.08 -0.67 23.50
CA VAL A 4 -24.83 -0.42 22.79
C VAL A 4 -24.85 1.04 22.37
N GLU A 5 -24.08 1.89 23.05
CA GLU A 5 -23.90 3.28 22.64
C GLU A 5 -23.32 3.30 21.22
N GLU A 6 -24.05 3.92 20.29
CA GLU A 6 -23.55 4.12 18.94
C GLU A 6 -22.35 5.08 18.98
N PRO A 7 -21.23 4.72 18.32
CA PRO A 7 -20.06 5.59 18.28
C PRO A 7 -20.43 6.94 17.65
N SER A 8 -20.21 8.03 18.38
CA SER A 8 -20.43 9.38 17.86
C SER A 8 -19.51 9.66 16.66
N ALA A 9 -19.98 10.45 15.68
CA ALA A 9 -19.23 10.80 14.46
C ALA A 9 -17.82 11.40 14.74
N GLY A 10 -17.59 11.93 15.94
CA GLY A 10 -16.27 12.38 16.38
C GLY A 10 -15.26 11.24 16.54
N SER A 11 -15.69 10.06 16.99
CA SER A 11 -14.81 8.92 17.27
C SER A 11 -14.12 8.37 16.03
N HIS A 12 -14.81 8.34 14.89
CA HIS A 12 -14.25 7.85 13.62
C HIS A 12 -13.22 8.82 13.03
N ARG A 13 -13.44 10.13 13.18
CA ARG A 13 -12.44 11.14 12.78
C ARG A 13 -11.16 11.03 13.59
N VAL A 14 -11.27 10.89 14.91
CA VAL A 14 -10.10 10.70 15.78
C VAL A 14 -9.35 9.44 15.37
N ALA A 15 -10.04 8.32 15.18
CA ALA A 15 -9.40 7.08 14.75
C ALA A 15 -8.68 7.20 13.40
N ALA A 16 -9.29 7.86 12.41
CA ALA A 16 -8.66 8.10 11.11
C ALA A 16 -7.41 8.99 11.23
N TRP A 17 -7.47 10.06 12.01
CA TRP A 17 -6.31 10.92 12.28
C TRP A 17 -5.19 10.17 12.99
N THR A 18 -5.51 9.35 13.99
CA THR A 18 -4.52 8.53 14.69
C THR A 18 -3.82 7.58 13.72
N VAL A 19 -4.56 6.86 12.87
CA VAL A 19 -3.96 5.94 11.90
C VAL A 19 -3.05 6.68 10.92
N THR A 20 -3.51 7.82 10.38
CA THR A 20 -2.72 8.65 9.46
C THR A 20 -1.46 9.20 10.11
N ALA A 21 -1.57 9.76 11.31
CA ALA A 21 -0.44 10.33 12.06
C ALA A 21 0.59 9.26 12.42
N VAL A 22 0.14 8.10 12.91
CA VAL A 22 1.04 6.99 13.23
C VAL A 22 1.70 6.44 11.97
N SER A 23 0.96 6.31 10.86
CA SER A 23 1.55 5.88 9.58
C SER A 23 2.62 6.85 9.09
N ALA A 24 2.35 8.16 9.16
CA ALA A 24 3.34 9.19 8.80
C ALA A 24 4.57 9.13 9.71
N LEU A 25 4.39 8.96 11.02
CA LEU A 25 5.49 8.83 11.97
C LEU A 25 6.36 7.60 11.66
N VAL A 26 5.73 6.45 11.41
CA VAL A 26 6.44 5.21 11.07
C VAL A 26 7.21 5.36 9.77
N LEU A 27 6.62 5.96 8.73
CA LEU A 27 7.32 6.22 7.46
C LEU A 27 8.46 7.22 7.62
N ALA A 28 8.28 8.28 8.41
CA ALA A 28 9.31 9.27 8.69
C ALA A 28 10.49 8.65 9.46
N PHE A 29 10.19 7.79 10.44
CA PHE A 29 11.18 7.02 11.18
C PHE A 29 11.98 6.10 10.24
N LEU A 30 11.29 5.36 9.37
CA LEU A 30 11.94 4.52 8.36
C LEU A 30 12.81 5.34 7.42
N ALA A 31 12.35 6.52 6.96
CA ALA A 31 13.16 7.43 6.15
C ALA A 31 14.44 7.86 6.89
N GLY A 32 14.34 8.27 8.15
CA GLY A 32 15.50 8.63 8.98
C GLY A 32 16.49 7.48 9.13
N PHE A 33 15.99 6.24 9.29
CA PHE A 33 16.85 5.05 9.32
C PHE A 33 17.60 4.83 8.00
N GLN A 34 16.98 5.12 6.84
CA GLN A 34 17.67 4.99 5.55
C GLN A 34 18.80 6.02 5.36
N VAL A 35 18.76 7.16 6.06
CA VAL A 35 19.90 8.09 6.10
C VAL A 35 21.11 7.41 6.75
N MET A 36 20.90 6.71 7.87
CA MET A 36 21.98 6.01 8.59
C MET A 36 22.54 4.83 7.80
N ARG A 37 21.70 4.20 6.97
CA ARG A 37 22.09 3.10 6.07
C ARG A 37 22.71 3.56 4.74
N GLU A 38 22.81 4.87 4.51
CA GLU A 38 23.29 5.43 3.24
C GLU A 38 22.52 4.89 2.02
N SER A 39 21.20 4.64 2.16
CA SER A 39 20.34 4.15 1.07
C SER A 39 19.51 5.31 0.50
N PRO A 40 20.01 6.07 -0.50
CA PRO A 40 19.31 7.23 -1.07
C PRO A 40 18.00 6.83 -1.75
N ARG A 41 17.93 5.61 -2.28
CA ARG A 41 16.75 5.06 -2.94
C ARG A 41 15.60 4.87 -1.94
N ASP A 42 15.85 4.13 -0.87
CA ASP A 42 14.83 3.85 0.12
C ASP A 42 14.43 5.13 0.87
N LEU A 43 15.40 6.01 1.15
CA LEU A 43 15.15 7.33 1.71
C LEU A 43 14.14 8.12 0.87
N THR A 44 14.32 8.13 -0.46
CA THR A 44 13.43 8.83 -1.39
C THR A 44 12.02 8.23 -1.36
N ILE A 45 11.91 6.89 -1.34
CA ILE A 45 10.62 6.18 -1.30
C ILE A 45 9.88 6.51 0.00
N PHE A 46 10.53 6.34 1.16
CA PHE A 46 9.89 6.57 2.45
C PHE A 46 9.59 8.05 2.70
N THR A 47 10.46 8.96 2.27
CA THR A 47 10.20 10.40 2.35
C THR A 47 9.03 10.79 1.46
N GLY A 48 9.00 10.33 0.21
CA GLY A 48 7.90 10.59 -0.72
C GLY A 48 6.57 10.05 -0.21
N ALA A 49 6.56 8.83 0.34
CA ALA A 49 5.38 8.25 0.97
C ALA A 49 4.93 9.05 2.20
N THR A 50 5.86 9.45 3.07
CA THR A 50 5.57 10.30 4.24
C THR A 50 4.93 11.62 3.82
N LEU A 51 5.54 12.31 2.85
CA LEU A 51 5.02 13.57 2.32
C LEU A 51 3.63 13.39 1.72
N LEU A 52 3.40 12.32 0.96
CA LEU A 52 2.09 12.02 0.39
C LEU A 52 1.02 11.84 1.47
N VAL A 53 1.33 11.11 2.55
CA VAL A 53 0.42 10.93 3.70
C VAL A 53 0.15 12.25 4.41
N VAL A 54 1.18 13.04 4.70
CA VAL A 54 1.07 14.35 5.37
C VAL A 54 0.26 15.33 4.52
N VAL A 55 0.58 15.46 3.24
CA VAL A 55 -0.15 16.33 2.29
C VAL A 55 -1.61 15.88 2.19
N GLY A 56 -1.86 14.57 2.09
CA GLY A 56 -3.22 14.02 2.08
C GLY A 56 -4.00 14.38 3.35
N ALA A 57 -3.36 14.31 4.51
CA ALA A 57 -3.94 14.66 5.79
C ALA A 57 -4.24 16.16 5.92
N VAL A 58 -3.28 17.02 5.60
CA VAL A 58 -3.38 18.48 5.73
C VAL A 58 -4.38 19.06 4.74
N LEU A 59 -4.29 18.67 3.47
CA LEU A 59 -5.15 19.24 2.42
C LEU A 59 -6.59 18.72 2.49
N ARG A 60 -6.87 17.71 3.33
CA ARG A 60 -8.17 16.99 3.41
C ARG A 60 -8.69 16.57 2.03
N ARG A 61 -7.77 16.41 1.08
CA ARG A 61 -8.00 16.25 -0.35
C ARG A 61 -6.82 15.45 -0.89
N PRO A 62 -6.81 14.11 -0.73
CA PRO A 62 -5.90 13.29 -1.48
C PRO A 62 -6.39 13.26 -2.93
N ARG A 63 -6.17 14.36 -3.66
CA ARG A 63 -6.58 14.49 -5.07
C ARG A 63 -5.42 14.08 -5.96
N VAL A 64 -4.93 12.86 -5.81
CA VAL A 64 -4.26 12.20 -6.93
C VAL A 64 -5.36 11.68 -7.84
N ALA A 65 -6.00 12.59 -8.58
CA ALA A 65 -7.13 12.25 -9.42
C ALA A 65 -6.62 11.43 -10.60
N VAL A 66 -6.77 10.10 -10.54
CA VAL A 66 -6.61 9.28 -11.74
C VAL A 66 -7.62 9.76 -12.77
N PRO A 67 -7.18 10.12 -13.98
CA PRO A 67 -8.07 10.48 -15.06
C PRO A 67 -9.12 9.37 -15.23
N ARG A 68 -10.41 9.68 -15.01
CA ARG A 68 -11.52 8.73 -15.18
C ARG A 68 -11.57 8.07 -16.57
N ARG A 69 -10.82 8.59 -17.54
CA ARG A 69 -10.63 7.97 -18.86
C ARG A 69 -9.78 6.70 -18.79
N LEU A 70 -8.71 6.67 -17.98
CA LEU A 70 -7.86 5.48 -17.82
C LEU A 70 -8.62 4.33 -17.15
N LEU A 71 -9.38 4.63 -16.09
CA LEU A 71 -10.24 3.63 -15.43
C LEU A 71 -11.34 3.10 -16.36
N ARG A 72 -11.91 3.97 -17.21
CA ARG A 72 -12.91 3.56 -18.21
C ARG A 72 -12.32 2.73 -19.35
N LEU A 73 -11.07 2.98 -19.74
CA LEU A 73 -10.34 2.16 -20.70
C LEU A 73 -10.05 0.77 -20.12
N ALA A 74 -9.64 0.67 -18.85
CA ALA A 74 -9.47 -0.60 -18.15
C ALA A 74 -10.79 -1.38 -17.96
N ALA A 75 -11.91 -0.67 -17.75
CA ALA A 75 -13.22 -1.29 -17.60
C ALA A 75 -13.79 -1.86 -18.91
N ARG A 76 -13.34 -1.34 -20.07
CA ARG A 76 -13.68 -1.92 -21.38
C ARG A 76 -12.88 -3.21 -21.51
N ARG A 77 -13.53 -4.34 -21.21
CA ARG A 77 -13.00 -5.71 -21.36
C ARG A 77 -12.80 -6.10 -22.84
N SER A 78 -12.20 -5.23 -23.64
CA SER A 78 -11.81 -5.61 -24.99
C SER A 78 -10.72 -6.68 -24.90
N PRO A 79 -10.76 -7.72 -25.73
CA PRO A 79 -9.76 -8.79 -25.71
C PRO A 79 -8.35 -8.22 -25.92
N LEU A 80 -8.21 -7.15 -26.71
CA LEU A 80 -6.94 -6.44 -26.91
C LEU A 80 -6.43 -5.77 -25.62
N ALA A 81 -7.29 -5.06 -24.87
CA ALA A 81 -6.88 -4.41 -23.63
C ALA A 81 -6.48 -5.44 -22.57
N VAL A 82 -7.19 -6.56 -22.48
CA VAL A 82 -6.84 -7.68 -21.60
C VAL A 82 -5.49 -8.27 -22.02
N GLY A 83 -5.29 -8.51 -23.32
CA GLY A 83 -4.01 -9.01 -23.86
C GLY A 83 -2.82 -8.09 -23.53
N ILE A 84 -2.98 -6.78 -23.71
CA ILE A 84 -1.94 -5.79 -23.35
C ILE A 84 -1.66 -5.82 -21.84
N ALA A 85 -2.70 -5.86 -21.00
CA ALA A 85 -2.51 -5.89 -19.56
C ALA A 85 -1.79 -7.16 -19.09
N VAL A 86 -2.18 -8.32 -19.62
CA VAL A 86 -1.51 -9.60 -19.35
C VAL A 86 -0.06 -9.55 -19.84
N GLY A 87 0.18 -9.04 -21.05
CA GLY A 87 1.52 -8.87 -21.60
C GLY A 87 2.41 -7.99 -20.71
N LEU A 88 1.91 -6.84 -20.25
CA LEU A 88 2.63 -5.96 -19.33
C LEU A 88 2.94 -6.65 -17.99
N VAL A 89 2.00 -7.42 -17.44
CA VAL A 89 2.23 -8.20 -16.21
C VAL A 89 3.31 -9.25 -16.43
N VAL A 90 3.27 -9.99 -17.54
CA VAL A 90 4.29 -11.00 -17.88
C VAL A 90 5.66 -10.35 -18.05
N VAL A 91 5.76 -9.23 -18.79
CA VAL A 91 7.01 -8.48 -18.95
C VAL A 91 7.54 -8.00 -17.59
N ALA A 92 6.67 -7.44 -16.74
CA ALA A 92 7.06 -7.00 -15.41
C ALA A 92 7.57 -8.18 -14.55
N VAL A 93 6.90 -9.33 -14.56
CA VAL A 93 7.34 -10.54 -13.87
C VAL A 93 8.72 -10.97 -14.36
N LEU A 94 8.92 -11.01 -15.69
CA LEU A 94 10.20 -11.40 -16.28
C LEU A 94 11.33 -10.45 -15.87
N VAL A 95 11.10 -9.13 -15.90
CA VAL A 95 12.09 -8.15 -15.44
C VAL A 95 12.40 -8.34 -13.95
N LEU A 96 11.38 -8.51 -13.10
CA LEU A 96 11.57 -8.68 -11.65
C LEU A 96 12.30 -9.98 -11.28
N VAL A 97 12.17 -11.04 -12.09
CA VAL A 97 12.84 -12.33 -11.82
C VAL A 97 14.25 -12.35 -12.39
N LEU A 98 14.44 -11.83 -13.61
CA LEU A 98 15.69 -12.03 -14.38
C LEU A 98 16.68 -10.88 -14.26
N ALA A 99 16.23 -9.66 -14.00
CA ALA A 99 17.15 -8.52 -13.93
C ALA A 99 18.00 -8.57 -12.64
N PRO A 100 19.20 -7.97 -12.64
CA PRO A 100 19.97 -7.77 -11.42
C PRO A 100 19.15 -6.96 -10.42
N ARG A 101 19.17 -7.37 -9.15
CA ARG A 101 18.37 -6.78 -8.05
C ARG A 101 18.50 -5.25 -7.97
N GLU A 102 19.71 -4.74 -8.19
CA GLU A 102 20.01 -3.32 -8.08
C GLU A 102 19.87 -2.57 -9.41
N SER A 103 19.39 -3.24 -10.46
CA SER A 103 19.23 -2.60 -11.77
C SER A 103 18.13 -1.55 -11.76
N LEU A 104 18.37 -0.47 -12.50
CA LEU A 104 17.38 0.57 -12.76
C LEU A 104 16.07 0.00 -13.35
N ALA A 105 16.14 -1.12 -14.09
CA ALA A 105 14.97 -1.79 -14.64
C ALA A 105 13.99 -2.27 -13.56
N ILE A 106 14.49 -2.85 -12.46
CA ILE A 106 13.66 -3.27 -11.34
C ILE A 106 13.04 -2.06 -10.65
N GLU A 107 13.82 -0.99 -10.44
CA GLU A 107 13.31 0.24 -9.84
C GLU A 107 12.16 0.83 -10.65
N LEU A 108 12.32 0.92 -11.98
CA LEU A 108 11.31 1.46 -12.88
C LEU A 108 10.05 0.59 -12.89
N VAL A 109 10.19 -0.74 -12.94
CA VAL A 109 9.04 -1.66 -12.95
C VAL A 109 8.32 -1.65 -11.60
N ALA A 110 9.05 -1.78 -10.49
CA ALA A 110 8.47 -1.76 -9.15
C ALA A 110 7.82 -0.40 -8.84
N GLY A 111 8.49 0.70 -9.22
CA GLY A 111 7.97 2.06 -9.09
C GLY A 111 6.71 2.28 -9.93
N ALA A 112 6.69 1.81 -11.18
CA ALA A 112 5.50 1.88 -12.03
C ALA A 112 4.33 1.08 -11.46
N ILE A 113 4.58 -0.13 -10.93
CA ILE A 113 3.54 -0.93 -10.26
C ILE A 113 3.05 -0.22 -9.00
N GLY A 114 3.96 0.27 -8.15
CA GLY A 114 3.61 1.03 -6.95
C GLY A 114 2.78 2.26 -7.26
N LEU A 115 3.14 2.99 -8.32
CA LEU A 115 2.37 4.14 -8.80
C LEU A 115 0.99 3.70 -9.32
N VAL A 116 0.89 2.66 -10.14
CA VAL A 116 -0.40 2.15 -10.62
C VAL A 116 -1.28 1.71 -9.45
N VAL A 117 -0.72 1.02 -8.46
CA VAL A 117 -1.41 0.63 -7.23
C VAL A 117 -1.90 1.85 -6.50
N LEU A 118 -1.04 2.84 -6.26
CA LEU A 118 -1.41 4.08 -5.59
C LEU A 118 -2.56 4.77 -6.32
N LEU A 119 -2.47 4.88 -7.64
CA LEU A 119 -3.49 5.50 -8.47
C LEU A 119 -4.82 4.72 -8.42
N VAL A 120 -4.79 3.40 -8.52
CA VAL A 120 -6.00 2.56 -8.51
C VAL A 120 -6.62 2.45 -7.12
N ALA A 121 -5.78 2.34 -6.09
CA ALA A 121 -6.16 2.22 -4.70
C ALA A 121 -6.68 3.53 -4.10
N TRP A 122 -6.17 4.66 -4.58
CA TRP A 122 -6.46 5.98 -4.03
C TRP A 122 -7.35 6.79 -4.97
N GLY A 123 -8.66 6.56 -4.86
CA GLY A 123 -9.67 7.28 -5.58
C GLY A 123 -9.80 8.74 -5.14
N ALA A 124 -10.19 9.62 -6.07
CA ALA A 124 -10.40 11.04 -5.79
C ALA A 124 -11.54 11.35 -4.78
N ARG A 125 -12.27 10.31 -4.33
CA ARG A 125 -13.36 10.39 -3.35
C ARG A 125 -13.10 9.52 -2.11
N ASP A 126 -11.92 8.93 -2.00
CA ASP A 126 -11.62 8.06 -0.87
C ASP A 126 -11.38 8.92 0.36
N ASP A 127 -12.34 8.83 1.28
CA ASP A 127 -12.34 9.48 2.59
C ASP A 127 -12.43 8.38 3.65
N LEU A 128 -11.34 8.19 4.41
CA LEU A 128 -11.27 7.12 5.41
C LEU A 128 -12.37 7.25 6.48
N PRO A 129 -12.64 8.43 7.08
CA PRO A 129 -13.81 8.66 7.91
C PRO A 129 -15.12 8.21 7.27
N GLY A 130 -15.47 8.72 6.08
CA GLY A 130 -16.71 8.33 5.40
C GLY A 130 -16.78 6.84 5.06
N ALA A 131 -15.64 6.20 4.75
CA ALA A 131 -15.57 4.77 4.52
C ALA A 131 -15.82 3.94 5.80
N LEU A 132 -15.40 4.44 6.97
CA LEU A 132 -15.69 3.82 8.27
C LEU A 132 -17.16 4.02 8.66
N ASP A 133 -17.72 5.21 8.44
CA ASP A 133 -19.12 5.54 8.68
C ASP A 133 -20.07 4.68 7.83
N ALA A 134 -19.71 4.41 6.58
CA ALA A 134 -20.52 3.61 5.66
C ALA A 134 -20.47 2.10 5.93
N ARG A 135 -19.61 1.62 6.85
CA ARG A 135 -19.49 0.20 7.17
C ARG A 135 -20.50 -0.20 8.23
N ALA A 136 -21.09 -1.39 8.08
CA ALA A 136 -21.90 -1.99 9.14
C ALA A 136 -21.11 -2.04 10.47
N PRO A 137 -21.70 -1.66 11.61
CA PRO A 137 -21.01 -1.54 12.90
C PRO A 137 -20.19 -2.80 13.27
N GLY A 138 -20.74 -3.99 12.98
CA GLY A 138 -20.08 -5.27 13.24
C GLY A 138 -18.78 -5.52 12.45
N ARG A 139 -18.54 -4.79 11.36
CA ARG A 139 -17.32 -4.92 10.55
C ARG A 139 -16.23 -3.91 10.92
N VAL A 140 -16.56 -2.80 11.58
CA VAL A 140 -15.58 -1.75 11.93
C VAL A 140 -14.48 -2.29 12.84
N ARG A 141 -14.83 -3.12 13.84
CA ARG A 141 -13.88 -3.66 14.82
C ARG A 141 -12.80 -4.56 14.19
N PRO A 142 -13.12 -5.54 13.33
CA PRO A 142 -12.11 -6.29 12.56
C PRO A 142 -11.13 -5.42 11.77
N TYR A 143 -11.61 -4.38 11.08
CA TYR A 143 -10.73 -3.50 10.30
C TYR A 143 -9.79 -2.68 11.18
N ARG A 144 -10.30 -2.13 12.29
CA ARG A 144 -9.44 -1.41 13.25
C ARG A 144 -8.37 -2.33 13.82
N ARG A 145 -8.72 -3.57 14.18
CA ARG A 145 -7.74 -4.57 14.65
C ARG A 145 -6.69 -4.90 13.60
N ALA A 146 -7.09 -5.10 12.35
CA ALA A 146 -6.16 -5.38 11.25
C ALA A 146 -5.21 -4.19 11.01
N ALA A 147 -5.74 -2.95 10.98
CA ALA A 147 -4.94 -1.75 10.82
C ALA A 147 -3.95 -1.56 11.99
N THR A 148 -4.41 -1.74 13.24
CA THR A 148 -3.53 -1.68 14.42
C THR A 148 -2.47 -2.77 14.39
N ALA A 149 -2.83 -4.02 14.07
CA ALA A 149 -1.88 -5.11 13.96
C ALA A 149 -0.83 -4.82 12.89
N TRP A 150 -1.23 -4.25 11.75
CA TRP A 150 -0.32 -3.85 10.69
C TRP A 150 0.65 -2.76 11.15
N VAL A 151 0.14 -1.70 11.79
CA VAL A 151 0.97 -0.62 12.34
C VAL A 151 1.97 -1.15 13.37
N VAL A 152 1.53 -1.99 14.30
CA VAL A 152 2.39 -2.62 15.31
C VAL A 152 3.46 -3.48 14.65
N LEU A 153 3.08 -4.27 13.64
CA LEU A 153 4.02 -5.11 12.90
C LEU A 153 5.10 -4.27 12.22
N VAL A 154 4.72 -3.23 11.49
CA VAL A 154 5.69 -2.34 10.80
C VAL A 154 6.57 -1.61 11.82
N ALA A 155 6.00 -1.12 12.93
CA ALA A 155 6.77 -0.47 13.99
C ALA A 155 7.76 -1.44 14.65
N ALA A 156 7.34 -2.67 14.94
CA ALA A 156 8.20 -3.70 15.51
C ALA A 156 9.33 -4.09 14.56
N PHE A 157 9.04 -4.24 13.25
CA PHE A 157 10.07 -4.45 12.24
C PHE A 157 11.04 -3.27 12.14
N GLY A 158 10.54 -2.03 12.16
CA GLY A 158 11.39 -0.84 12.16
C GLY A 158 12.30 -0.77 13.39
N ALA A 159 11.76 -1.05 14.58
CA ALA A 159 12.52 -1.09 15.82
C ALA A 159 13.56 -2.22 15.82
N TRP A 160 13.19 -3.42 15.34
CA TRP A 160 14.13 -4.51 15.14
C TRP A 160 15.27 -4.08 14.23
N GLN A 161 14.96 -3.49 13.06
CA GLN A 161 15.98 -3.05 12.12
C GLN A 161 16.94 -2.04 12.73
N LEU A 162 16.43 -1.11 13.54
CA LEU A 162 17.27 -0.15 14.26
C LEU A 162 18.19 -0.83 15.28
N VAL A 163 17.67 -1.77 16.08
CA VAL A 163 18.46 -2.48 17.10
C VAL A 163 19.45 -3.45 16.47
N ALA A 164 19.07 -4.13 15.39
CA ALA A 164 19.91 -5.08 14.70
C ALA A 164 21.05 -4.39 13.95
N TYR A 165 20.87 -3.15 13.49
CA TYR A 165 21.87 -2.45 12.67
C TYR A 165 23.25 -2.31 13.33
N GLU A 166 23.34 -2.27 14.67
CA GLU A 166 24.61 -2.38 15.40
C GLU A 166 24.49 -3.44 16.50
N PRO A 167 25.14 -4.64 16.43
CA PRO A 167 26.16 -5.13 15.48
C PRO A 167 25.69 -6.33 14.61
N GLY A 168 24.39 -6.48 14.38
CA GLY A 168 23.79 -7.68 13.78
C GLY A 168 23.40 -7.54 12.31
N PRO A 169 23.07 -8.66 11.65
CA PRO A 169 22.49 -8.62 10.31
C PRO A 169 21.08 -8.02 10.37
N THR A 170 20.82 -7.08 9.48
CA THR A 170 19.46 -6.59 9.22
C THR A 170 18.60 -7.72 8.65
N VAL A 171 17.27 -7.56 8.71
CA VAL A 171 16.33 -8.47 8.04
C VAL A 171 16.63 -8.56 6.54
N SER A 172 17.07 -7.45 5.91
CA SER A 172 17.57 -7.50 4.54
C SER A 172 18.74 -8.48 4.42
N ASP A 173 19.78 -8.35 5.24
CA ASP A 173 20.97 -9.22 5.11
C ASP A 173 20.64 -10.72 5.24
N ILE A 174 19.60 -11.07 5.99
CA ILE A 174 19.09 -12.45 6.10
C ILE A 174 18.31 -12.87 4.85
N LEU A 175 17.48 -11.98 4.31
CA LEU A 175 16.62 -12.26 3.15
C LEU A 175 17.32 -12.11 1.81
N ASP A 176 18.40 -11.34 1.75
CA ASP A 176 19.15 -10.97 0.56
C ASP A 176 19.69 -12.20 -0.18
N PRO A 177 20.33 -13.18 0.49
CA PRO A 177 20.74 -14.43 -0.18
C PRO A 177 19.56 -15.19 -0.80
N MET A 178 18.39 -15.17 -0.14
CA MET A 178 17.18 -15.79 -0.70
C MET A 178 16.68 -14.98 -1.90
N ALA A 179 16.67 -13.65 -1.80
CA ALA A 179 16.27 -12.74 -2.87
C ALA A 179 17.26 -12.69 -4.04
N ASP A 180 18.49 -13.17 -3.87
CA ASP A 180 19.47 -13.29 -4.95
C ASP A 180 19.46 -14.67 -5.62
N ALA A 181 18.97 -15.69 -4.91
CA ALA A 181 18.71 -16.98 -5.52
C ALA A 181 17.53 -16.88 -6.52
N PRO A 182 17.64 -17.46 -7.73
CA PRO A 182 16.55 -17.44 -8.72
C PRO A 182 15.22 -17.96 -8.17
N VAL A 183 15.27 -19.01 -7.35
CA VAL A 183 14.08 -19.59 -6.71
C VAL A 183 13.44 -18.62 -5.73
N GLY A 184 14.24 -17.97 -4.87
CA GLY A 184 13.69 -17.02 -3.90
C GLY A 184 13.16 -15.75 -4.55
N ARG A 185 13.74 -15.28 -5.68
CA ARG A 185 13.14 -14.22 -6.51
C ARG A 185 11.75 -14.59 -7.01
N VAL A 186 11.59 -15.79 -7.57
CA VAL A 186 10.29 -16.27 -8.06
C VAL A 186 9.28 -16.33 -6.92
N VAL A 187 9.65 -16.91 -5.78
CA VAL A 187 8.77 -16.99 -4.60
C VAL A 187 8.37 -15.59 -4.13
N PHE A 188 9.33 -14.67 -4.02
CA PHE A 188 9.08 -13.29 -3.60
C PHE A 188 8.10 -12.59 -4.55
N VAL A 189 8.33 -12.67 -5.87
CA VAL A 189 7.46 -12.06 -6.89
C VAL A 189 6.06 -12.68 -6.84
N VAL A 190 5.94 -14.00 -6.70
CA VAL A 190 4.63 -14.67 -6.58
C VAL A 190 3.88 -14.21 -5.34
N VAL A 191 4.51 -14.19 -4.17
CA VAL A 191 3.89 -13.72 -2.92
C VAL A 191 3.44 -12.26 -3.06
N TRP A 192 4.29 -11.41 -3.65
CA TRP A 192 3.97 -10.01 -3.87
C TRP A 192 2.79 -9.82 -4.83
N LEU A 193 2.76 -10.55 -5.95
CA LEU A 193 1.66 -10.52 -6.91
C LEU A 193 0.36 -11.09 -6.34
N LEU A 194 0.41 -12.10 -5.46
CA LEU A 194 -0.77 -12.61 -4.77
C LEU A 194 -1.35 -11.56 -3.82
N GLY A 195 -0.50 -10.84 -3.08
CA GLY A 195 -0.93 -9.72 -2.24
C GLY A 195 -1.59 -8.61 -3.07
N LEU A 196 -0.94 -8.24 -4.18
CA LEU A 196 -1.45 -7.25 -5.12
C LEU A 196 -2.78 -7.69 -5.78
N GLY A 197 -2.84 -8.94 -6.23
CA GLY A 197 -4.02 -9.53 -6.86
C GLY A 197 -5.19 -9.62 -5.91
N GLY A 198 -4.95 -9.98 -4.64
CA GLY A 198 -5.95 -9.96 -3.58
C GLY A 198 -6.51 -8.55 -3.34
N PHE A 199 -5.63 -7.54 -3.30
CA PHE A 199 -6.04 -6.14 -3.20
C PHE A 199 -6.88 -5.69 -4.40
N ALA A 200 -6.39 -5.93 -5.62
CA ALA A 200 -7.08 -5.57 -6.86
C ALA A 200 -8.46 -6.26 -6.95
N TRP A 201 -8.52 -7.54 -6.61
CA TRP A 201 -9.75 -8.31 -6.57
C TRP A 201 -10.78 -7.72 -5.60
N HIS A 202 -10.35 -7.35 -4.40
CA HIS A 202 -11.21 -6.70 -3.41
C HIS A 202 -11.72 -5.34 -3.91
N ALA A 203 -10.85 -4.52 -4.51
CA ALA A 203 -11.22 -3.23 -5.09
C ALA A 203 -12.27 -3.38 -6.21
N LEU A 204 -12.08 -4.35 -7.11
CA LEU A 204 -13.00 -4.61 -8.22
C LEU A 204 -14.37 -5.14 -7.75
N ARG A 205 -14.39 -5.97 -6.69
CA ARG A 205 -15.65 -6.49 -6.12
C ARG A 205 -16.39 -5.45 -5.29
N GLY A 206 -15.68 -4.59 -4.56
CA GLY A 206 -16.28 -3.54 -3.73
C GLY A 206 -16.96 -2.41 -4.52
N GLY A 207 -16.48 -2.14 -5.75
CA GLY A 207 -17.02 -1.09 -6.62
C GLY A 207 -18.44 -1.34 -7.14
N GLY A 208 -18.93 -2.59 -7.15
CA GLY A 208 -20.27 -2.93 -7.67
C GLY A 208 -21.43 -2.54 -6.75
N SER A 209 -21.18 -2.40 -5.44
CA SER A 209 -22.20 -2.08 -4.44
C SER A 209 -22.40 -0.58 -4.19
N ALA A 210 -21.45 0.27 -4.60
CA ALA A 210 -21.52 1.72 -4.38
C ALA A 210 -22.48 2.46 -5.34
N GLY A 211 -23.10 1.75 -6.30
CA GLY A 211 -24.01 2.33 -7.29
C GLY A 211 -25.48 2.42 -6.88
N ARG A 212 -25.86 1.95 -5.69
CA ARG A 212 -27.26 2.00 -5.19
C ARG A 212 -27.41 2.82 -3.91
N TRP A 213 -26.77 3.97 -3.85
CA TRP A 213 -27.18 4.97 -2.87
C TRP A 213 -28.39 5.72 -3.44
N PRO A 214 -29.58 5.63 -2.81
CA PRO A 214 -30.68 6.50 -3.16
C PRO A 214 -30.19 7.95 -3.01
N ARG A 215 -30.50 8.78 -4.01
CA ARG A 215 -30.30 10.23 -3.91
C ARG A 215 -31.26 10.83 -2.91
#